data_AF-A0A258KHB8-F1
#
_entry.id   AF-A0A258KHB8-F1
#
_cell.length_a   1.000
_cell.length_b   1.000
_cell.length_c   1.000
_cell.angle_alpha   90.00
_cell.angle_beta   90.00
_cell.angle_gamma   90.00
#
_symmetry.space_group_name_H-M   'P 1'
#
loop_
_entity.id
_entity.type
_entity.pdbx_description
1 polymer ?
#
loop_
_entity_poly.entity_id
_entity_poly.type
_entity_poly.pdbx_seq_one_letter_code
_entity_poly.pdbx_strand_id
1 'polypeptide(L)'
;MTAHRRLIERLRDDDRGAVAVQFAFLALPIAILAFGLLDMNRISVQRRQLQDAMDAATLMAARSTATTDAALDTVGDAAFAAEMSGLGLTLTTASTTFKSGTGNKV
;
A
#
# COMPACT_ATOMS: atom_id res chain seq x y z
N MET A 1 24.59 44.33 28.65
CA MET A 1 23.29 43.65 28.39
C MET A 1 23.59 42.25 27.89
N THR A 2 23.09 41.22 28.57
CA THR A 2 23.40 39.81 28.30
C THR A 2 22.89 39.38 26.93
N ALA A 3 23.71 38.65 26.16
CA ALA A 3 23.43 38.27 24.76
C ALA A 3 22.05 37.60 24.58
N HIS A 4 21.59 36.87 25.59
CA HIS A 4 20.27 36.25 25.64
C HIS A 4 19.10 37.24 25.50
N ARG A 5 19.22 38.42 26.12
CA ARG A 5 18.16 39.45 26.05
C ARG A 5 18.02 40.03 24.64
N ARG A 6 19.14 40.23 23.96
CA ARG A 6 19.18 40.75 22.58
C ARG A 6 18.67 39.73 21.56
N LEU A 7 18.89 38.44 21.82
CA LEU A 7 18.32 37.36 21.01
C LEU A 7 16.80 37.31 21.14
N ILE A 8 16.29 37.42 22.38
CA ILE A 8 14.85 37.42 22.68
C ILE A 8 14.14 38.64 22.07
N GLU A 9 14.75 39.83 22.16
CA GLU A 9 14.21 41.05 21.54
C GLU A 9 14.18 40.94 20.01
N ARG A 10 15.24 40.43 19.36
CA ARG A 10 15.24 40.17 17.91
C ARG A 10 14.20 39.14 17.47
N LEU A 11 13.98 38.09 18.26
CA LEU A 11 12.96 37.09 17.97
C LEU A 11 11.53 37.65 18.14
N ARG A 12 11.35 38.65 19.02
CA ARG A 12 10.06 39.31 19.25
C ARG A 12 9.70 40.32 18.16
N ASP A 13 10.68 41.00 17.59
CA ASP A 13 10.50 42.00 16.53
C ASP A 13 10.48 41.40 15.11
N ASP A 14 10.69 40.09 14.96
CA ASP A 14 10.74 39.42 13.65
C ASP A 14 9.35 38.90 13.22
N ASP A 15 8.58 39.74 12.53
CA ASP A 15 7.27 39.40 11.96
C ASP A 15 7.31 38.16 11.04
N ARG A 16 8.47 37.88 10.42
CA ARG A 16 8.65 36.67 9.59
C ARG A 16 8.59 35.40 10.43
N GLY A 17 8.96 35.47 11.70
CA GLY A 17 8.85 34.37 12.65
C GLY A 17 7.39 34.00 12.93
N ALA A 18 6.51 34.98 13.12
CA ALA A 18 5.08 34.75 13.33
C ALA A 18 4.42 34.08 12.11
N VAL A 19 4.74 34.55 10.90
CA VAL A 19 4.27 33.95 9.63
C VAL A 19 4.79 32.52 9.48
N ALA A 20 6.06 32.27 9.80
CA ALA A 20 6.64 30.93 9.75
C ALA A 20 5.96 29.95 10.73
N VAL A 21 5.65 30.40 11.95
CA VAL A 21 4.90 29.61 12.94
C VAL A 21 3.49 29.31 12.42
N GLN A 22 2.77 30.31 11.92
CA GLN A 22 1.42 30.09 11.41
C GLN A 22 1.38 29.17 10.19
N PHE A 23 2.35 29.32 9.29
CA PHE A 23 2.54 28.39 8.18
C PHE A 23 2.84 26.98 8.68
N ALA A 24 3.74 26.80 9.65
CA ALA A 24 4.04 25.49 10.20
C ALA A 24 2.80 24.82 10.83
N PHE A 25 1.99 25.57 11.57
CA PHE A 25 0.74 25.06 12.16
C PHE A 25 -0.30 24.65 11.13
N LEU A 26 -0.33 25.28 9.94
CA LEU A 26 -1.21 24.90 8.84
C LEU A 26 -0.61 23.78 7.96
N ALA A 27 0.68 23.82 7.71
CA ALA A 27 1.38 22.86 6.87
C ALA A 27 1.44 21.47 7.51
N LEU A 28 1.57 21.39 8.84
CA LEU A 28 1.68 20.13 9.58
C LEU A 28 0.42 19.24 9.44
N PRO A 29 -0.82 19.71 9.68
CA PRO A 29 -2.01 18.88 9.47
C PRO A 29 -2.23 18.55 7.99
N ILE A 30 -1.92 19.47 7.06
CA ILE A 30 -2.00 19.20 5.63
C ILE A 30 -1.01 18.12 5.21
N ALA A 31 0.22 18.16 5.73
CA ALA A 31 1.23 17.14 5.47
C ALA A 31 0.77 15.76 5.96
N ILE A 32 0.23 15.67 7.17
CA ILE A 32 -0.32 14.40 7.70
C ILE A 32 -1.41 13.85 6.76
N LEU A 33 -2.33 14.70 6.31
CA LEU A 33 -3.40 14.29 5.39
C LEU A 33 -2.84 13.85 4.03
N ALA A 34 -1.87 14.60 3.49
CA ALA A 34 -1.25 14.30 2.21
C ALA A 34 -0.49 12.96 2.26
N PHE A 35 0.34 12.74 3.28
CA PHE A 35 1.05 11.47 3.45
C PHE A 35 0.07 10.31 3.69
N GLY A 36 -0.95 10.51 4.52
CA GLY A 36 -1.99 9.49 4.74
C GLY A 36 -2.73 9.12 3.44
N LEU A 37 -2.99 10.09 2.56
CA LEU A 37 -3.63 9.86 1.27
C LEU A 37 -2.71 9.11 0.29
N LEU A 38 -1.41 9.44 0.28
CA LEU A 38 -0.41 8.74 -0.54
C LEU A 38 -0.28 7.27 -0.13
N ASP A 39 -0.21 7.00 1.17
CA ASP A 39 -0.13 5.64 1.69
C ASP A 39 -1.39 4.84 1.38
N MET A 40 -2.57 5.46 1.56
CA MET A 40 -3.85 4.85 1.20
C MET A 40 -3.92 4.53 -0.29
N ASN A 41 -3.49 5.45 -1.15
CA ASN A 41 -3.46 5.23 -2.59
C ASN A 41 -2.56 4.05 -2.95
N ARG A 42 -1.36 3.98 -2.37
CA ARG A 42 -0.43 2.88 -2.59
C ARG A 42 -1.02 1.53 -2.19
N ILE A 43 -1.65 1.44 -1.02
CA ILE A 43 -2.34 0.22 -0.56
C ILE A 43 -3.50 -0.14 -1.49
N SER A 44 -4.27 0.85 -1.93
CA SER A 44 -5.41 0.63 -2.84
C SER A 44 -4.98 0.05 -4.18
N VAL A 45 -3.89 0.56 -4.76
CA VAL A 45 -3.32 0.04 -6.02
C VAL A 45 -2.83 -1.40 -5.83
N GLN A 46 -2.09 -1.69 -4.76
CA GLN A 46 -1.61 -3.03 -4.46
C GLN A 46 -2.75 -4.04 -4.28
N ARG A 47 -3.83 -3.65 -3.58
CA ARG A 47 -5.02 -4.50 -3.43
C ARG A 47 -5.69 -4.80 -4.76
N ARG A 48 -5.81 -3.80 -5.64
CA ARG A 48 -6.40 -4.01 -6.97
C ARG A 48 -5.56 -4.96 -7.80
N GLN A 49 -4.24 -4.77 -7.82
CA GLN A 49 -3.32 -5.66 -8.55
C GLN A 49 -3.38 -7.09 -8.03
N LEU A 50 -3.51 -7.28 -6.71
CA LEU A 50 -3.70 -8.61 -6.12
C LEU A 50 -5.02 -9.26 -6.58
N GLN A 51 -6.11 -8.49 -6.60
CA GLN A 51 -7.41 -8.96 -7.07
C GLN A 51 -7.37 -9.34 -8.56
N ASP A 52 -6.78 -8.49 -9.41
CA ASP A 52 -6.63 -8.76 -10.85
C ASP A 52 -5.82 -10.05 -11.08
N ALA A 53 -4.72 -10.24 -10.35
CA ALA A 53 -3.87 -11.43 -10.42
C ALA A 53 -4.63 -12.71 -9.98
N MET A 54 -5.41 -12.63 -8.91
CA MET A 54 -6.23 -13.76 -8.47
C MET A 54 -7.36 -14.10 -9.45
N ASP A 55 -8.01 -13.09 -10.04
CA ASP A 55 -9.08 -13.31 -11.00
C ASP A 55 -8.53 -14.00 -12.25
N ALA A 56 -7.38 -13.56 -12.73
CA ALA A 56 -6.65 -14.24 -13.80
C ALA A 56 -6.27 -15.68 -13.42
N ALA A 57 -5.68 -15.90 -12.25
CA ALA A 57 -5.31 -17.23 -11.76
C ALA A 57 -6.52 -18.17 -11.60
N THR A 58 -7.62 -17.65 -11.08
CA THR A 58 -8.89 -18.38 -10.92
C THR A 58 -9.45 -18.76 -12.29
N LEU A 59 -9.40 -17.86 -13.27
CA LEU A 59 -9.79 -18.16 -14.65
C LEU A 59 -8.88 -19.24 -15.28
N MET A 60 -7.56 -19.20 -15.01
CA MET A 60 -6.61 -20.21 -15.47
C MET A 60 -6.87 -21.58 -14.84
N ALA A 61 -7.17 -21.63 -13.53
CA ALA A 61 -7.54 -22.85 -12.83
C ALA A 61 -8.87 -23.41 -13.38
N ALA A 62 -9.87 -22.54 -13.57
CA ALA A 62 -11.19 -22.93 -14.07
C ALA A 62 -11.16 -23.47 -15.52
N ARG A 63 -10.30 -22.94 -16.39
CA ARG A 63 -10.12 -23.47 -17.76
C ARG A 63 -9.28 -24.74 -17.83
N SER A 64 -8.62 -25.13 -16.75
CA SER A 64 -7.70 -26.25 -16.75
C SER A 64 -8.44 -27.58 -16.85
N THR A 65 -7.75 -28.63 -17.29
CA THR A 65 -8.30 -30.00 -17.30
C THR A 65 -8.17 -30.69 -15.94
N ALA A 66 -7.81 -29.95 -14.88
CA ALA A 66 -7.66 -30.50 -13.54
C ALA A 66 -9.04 -30.87 -12.95
N THR A 67 -9.15 -32.09 -12.46
CA THR A 67 -10.39 -32.63 -11.88
C THR A 67 -10.31 -32.85 -10.37
N THR A 68 -9.12 -32.65 -9.78
CA THR A 68 -8.89 -32.73 -8.34
C THR A 68 -8.49 -31.38 -7.79
N ASP A 69 -8.88 -31.10 -6.55
CA ASP A 69 -8.53 -29.84 -5.88
C ASP A 69 -7.01 -29.61 -5.85
N ALA A 70 -6.21 -30.64 -5.55
CA ALA A 70 -4.76 -30.51 -5.53
C ALA A 70 -4.15 -30.13 -6.90
N ALA A 71 -4.74 -30.62 -7.99
CA ALA A 71 -4.30 -30.27 -9.34
C ALA A 71 -4.75 -28.84 -9.73
N LEU A 72 -5.96 -28.43 -9.31
CA LEU A 72 -6.44 -27.05 -9.49
C LEU A 72 -5.57 -26.05 -8.72
N ASP A 73 -5.20 -26.39 -7.48
CA ASP A 73 -4.32 -25.60 -6.63
C ASP A 73 -2.95 -25.39 -7.28
N THR A 74 -2.35 -26.46 -7.78
CA THR A 74 -1.06 -26.40 -8.48
C THR A 74 -1.11 -25.48 -9.72
N VAL A 75 -2.19 -25.54 -10.50
CA VAL A 75 -2.37 -24.70 -11.70
C VAL A 75 -2.64 -23.25 -11.32
N GLY A 76 -3.51 -23.02 -10.35
CA GLY A 76 -3.85 -21.69 -9.85
C GLY A 76 -2.64 -20.98 -9.23
N ASP A 77 -1.86 -21.67 -8.41
CA ASP A 77 -0.65 -21.14 -7.78
C ASP A 77 0.42 -20.76 -8.82
N ALA A 78 0.62 -21.60 -9.83
CA ALA A 78 1.56 -21.30 -10.91
C ALA A 78 1.12 -20.06 -11.72
N ALA A 79 -0.19 -19.94 -12.00
CA ALA A 79 -0.74 -18.76 -12.68
C ALA A 79 -0.64 -17.50 -11.82
N PHE A 80 -0.99 -17.61 -10.53
CA PHE A 80 -0.91 -16.51 -9.57
C PHE A 80 0.53 -16.01 -9.40
N ALA A 81 1.50 -16.93 -9.25
CA ALA A 81 2.91 -16.59 -9.17
C ALA A 81 3.42 -15.87 -10.43
N ALA A 82 2.91 -16.23 -11.62
CA ALA A 82 3.26 -15.56 -12.86
C ALA A 82 2.75 -14.11 -12.90
N GLU A 83 1.48 -13.87 -12.53
CA GLU A 83 0.89 -12.52 -12.46
C GLU A 83 1.58 -11.65 -11.39
N MET A 84 2.03 -12.28 -10.31
CA MET A 84 2.71 -11.61 -9.20
C MET A 84 4.15 -11.21 -9.49
N SER A 85 4.84 -11.87 -10.43
CA SER A 85 6.28 -11.67 -10.69
C SER A 85 6.64 -10.22 -11.07
N GLY A 86 5.68 -9.43 -11.57
CA GLY A 86 5.86 -8.01 -11.91
C GLY A 86 5.47 -7.00 -10.81
N LEU A 87 4.89 -7.45 -9.69
CA LEU A 87 4.26 -6.55 -8.70
C LEU A 87 5.20 -6.14 -7.55
N GLY A 88 6.38 -6.77 -7.43
CA GLY A 88 7.35 -6.47 -6.37
C GLY A 88 6.86 -6.80 -4.95
N LEU A 89 5.79 -7.60 -4.82
CA LEU A 89 5.32 -8.15 -3.55
C LEU A 89 5.95 -9.53 -3.31
N THR A 90 6.48 -9.76 -2.11
CA THR A 90 6.94 -11.08 -1.67
C THR A 90 5.81 -11.83 -0.99
N LEU A 91 4.86 -12.36 -1.77
CA LEU A 91 3.91 -13.39 -1.28
C LEU A 91 4.38 -14.76 -1.73
N THR A 92 4.24 -15.76 -0.87
CA THR A 92 4.49 -17.16 -1.21
C THR A 92 3.21 -17.80 -1.73
N THR A 93 3.33 -18.82 -2.59
CA THR A 93 2.20 -19.59 -3.13
C THR A 93 1.30 -20.21 -2.06
N ALA A 94 1.82 -20.41 -0.84
CA ALA A 94 1.04 -20.86 0.32
C ALA A 94 -0.03 -19.85 0.83
N SER A 95 -0.15 -18.69 0.20
CA SER A 95 -1.11 -17.65 0.58
C SER A 95 -2.47 -17.83 -0.12
N THR A 96 -2.55 -18.66 -1.15
CA THR A 96 -3.76 -18.89 -1.94
C THR A 96 -4.18 -20.36 -1.90
N THR A 97 -5.48 -20.64 -2.05
CA THR A 97 -5.96 -22.01 -2.31
C THR A 97 -7.04 -22.02 -3.39
N PHE A 98 -6.90 -22.91 -4.37
CA PHE A 98 -7.86 -23.09 -5.46
C PHE A 98 -8.52 -24.48 -5.38
N LYS A 99 -9.85 -24.49 -5.24
CA LYS A 99 -10.67 -25.70 -5.12
C LYS A 99 -11.89 -25.63 -6.03
N SER A 100 -12.41 -26.79 -6.43
CA SER A 100 -13.66 -26.86 -7.18
C SER A 100 -14.86 -26.73 -6.23
N GLY A 101 -15.55 -25.58 -6.25
CA GLY A 101 -16.75 -25.32 -5.45
C GLY A 101 -16.53 -24.30 -4.33
N THR A 102 -17.03 -24.57 -3.12
CA THR A 102 -16.99 -23.62 -2.00
C THR A 102 -15.71 -23.79 -1.17
N GLY A 103 -15.12 -22.68 -0.69
CA GLY A 103 -14.00 -22.70 0.27
C GLY A 103 -12.63 -22.27 -0.27
N ASN A 104 -12.57 -21.59 -1.42
CA ASN A 104 -11.37 -20.85 -1.84
C ASN A 104 -10.96 -19.84 -0.76
N LYS A 105 -9.65 -19.71 -0.55
CA LYS A 105 -9.05 -18.76 0.39
C LYS A 105 -7.94 -17.99 -0.31
N VAL A 106 -7.76 -16.77 0.18
CA VAL A 106 -6.76 -15.79 -0.21
C VAL A 106 -6.07 -15.27 1.04
#